data_AF-A0A7C0XHH6-F1
#
_entry.id   AF-A0A7C0XHH6-F1
#
_cell.length_a   1.000
_cell.length_b   1.000
_cell.length_c   1.000
_cell.angle_alpha   90.00
_cell.angle_beta   90.00
_cell.angle_gamma   90.00
#
_symmetry.space_group_name_H-M   'P 1'
#
loop_
_entity.id
_entity.type
_entity.pdbx_description
1 polymer ?
#
loop_
_entity_poly.entity_id
_entity_poly.type
_entity_poly.pdbx_seq_one_letter_code
_entity_poly.pdbx_strand_id
1 'polypeptide(L)'
;TSYEHYIRALCEAISFPFSNTYCTRLSIDRYDINDSEATRLRELASEIRDMPVVEIPEDAESIDDLKVEHQAVIKRLDEIFWREISKMRIGGIFRDVNPVGGYEKAKAVRDISSKLNVKLSEVIYVGDSITDVESFRLVRKGGGLTISFNGNAYAVREAEVAVLSSHTVTISILADVFNRGGKERVLELVEDWSIEKIRSLCGSRLADALYKVSKRHPVKVELITPKNMKRLMHESSSFRKNVRGEAVGALG
;
A
#
# COMPACT_ATOMS: atom_id res chain seq x y z
N THR A 1 -1.24 -5.73 5.74
CA THR A 1 -2.50 -6.34 5.27
C THR A 1 -2.40 -7.85 5.19
N SER A 2 -1.37 -8.42 4.56
CA SER A 2 -1.22 -9.88 4.42
C SER A 2 -1.08 -10.62 5.75
N TYR A 3 -1.40 -11.93 5.72
CA TYR A 3 -1.32 -12.82 6.88
C TYR A 3 0.11 -13.15 7.29
N GLU A 4 0.30 -13.38 8.59
CA GLU A 4 1.57 -13.76 9.21
C GLU A 4 2.26 -14.93 8.50
N HIS A 5 1.51 -15.99 8.15
CA HIS A 5 2.06 -17.17 7.46
C HIS A 5 2.79 -16.81 6.16
N TYR A 6 2.17 -15.97 5.33
CA TYR A 6 2.76 -15.51 4.09
C TYR A 6 3.98 -14.60 4.35
N ILE A 7 3.86 -13.68 5.31
CA ILE A 7 4.96 -12.75 5.62
C ILE A 7 6.18 -13.50 6.16
N ARG A 8 6.01 -14.55 6.96
CA ARG A 8 7.11 -15.42 7.40
C ARG A 8 7.83 -16.07 6.22
N ALA A 9 7.08 -16.74 5.35
CA ALA A 9 7.66 -17.38 4.16
C ALA A 9 8.37 -16.38 3.25
N LEU A 10 7.79 -15.18 3.05
CA LEU A 10 8.43 -14.12 2.27
C LEU A 10 9.73 -13.65 2.92
N CYS A 11 9.72 -13.39 4.23
CA CYS A 11 10.91 -12.96 4.98
C CYS A 11 12.07 -13.95 4.85
N GLU A 12 11.78 -15.25 4.94
CA GLU A 12 12.77 -16.31 4.73
C GLU A 12 13.35 -16.27 3.32
N ALA A 13 12.49 -16.17 2.29
CA ALA A 13 12.91 -16.15 0.89
C ALA A 13 13.83 -14.97 0.52
N ILE A 14 13.66 -13.81 1.17
CA ILE A 14 14.48 -12.62 0.91
C ILE A 14 15.49 -12.31 2.02
N SER A 15 15.65 -13.20 3.00
CA SER A 15 16.53 -13.01 4.16
C SER A 15 16.25 -11.71 4.94
N PHE A 16 14.97 -11.38 5.12
CA PHE A 16 14.54 -10.22 5.90
C PHE A 16 14.15 -10.64 7.33
N PRO A 17 14.53 -9.89 8.38
CA PRO A 17 14.21 -10.23 9.76
C PRO A 17 12.70 -10.11 10.04
N PHE A 18 12.04 -11.23 10.30
CA PHE A 18 10.60 -11.27 10.58
C PHE A 18 10.19 -10.40 11.79
N SER A 19 11.10 -10.22 12.77
CA SER A 19 10.90 -9.35 13.93
C SER A 19 10.61 -7.89 13.56
N ASN A 20 10.97 -7.47 12.35
CA ASN A 20 10.79 -6.11 11.85
C ASN A 20 9.52 -5.97 10.99
N THR A 21 8.55 -6.89 11.14
CA THR A 21 7.32 -6.90 10.35
C THR A 21 6.06 -6.71 11.20
N TYR A 22 5.06 -6.10 10.58
CA TYR A 22 3.70 -5.96 11.12
C TYR A 22 2.74 -6.58 10.10
N CYS A 23 1.91 -7.53 10.54
CA CYS A 23 1.06 -8.32 9.66
C CYS A 23 -0.24 -8.75 10.37
N THR A 24 -1.22 -9.18 9.60
CA THR A 24 -2.47 -9.70 10.14
C THR A 24 -2.22 -11.08 10.73
N ARG A 25 -2.42 -11.22 12.04
CA ARG A 25 -2.30 -12.51 12.71
C ARG A 25 -3.61 -13.27 12.58
N LEU A 26 -3.53 -14.49 12.11
CA LEU A 26 -4.67 -15.39 11.91
C LEU A 26 -4.25 -16.78 12.35
N SER A 27 -5.10 -17.50 13.07
CA SER A 27 -4.93 -18.91 13.38
C SER A 27 -6.17 -19.63 12.89
N ILE A 28 -6.07 -20.27 11.72
CA ILE A 28 -7.22 -20.89 11.05
C ILE A 28 -7.77 -22.04 11.89
N ASP A 29 -6.88 -22.85 12.47
CA ASP A 29 -7.22 -24.02 13.30
C ASP A 29 -8.00 -23.69 14.58
N ARG A 30 -8.10 -22.41 14.97
CA ARG A 30 -8.94 -21.99 16.09
C ARG A 30 -10.43 -21.97 15.77
N TYR A 31 -10.80 -21.90 14.48
CA TYR A 31 -12.17 -21.71 14.08
C TYR A 31 -12.75 -23.01 13.52
N ASP A 32 -13.86 -23.42 14.12
CA ASP A 32 -14.65 -24.55 13.66
C ASP A 32 -15.75 -24.08 12.71
N ILE A 33 -15.99 -24.84 11.65
CA ILE A 33 -17.06 -24.60 10.67
C ILE A 33 -17.81 -25.91 10.51
N ASN A 34 -19.05 -25.95 10.99
CA ASN A 34 -19.90 -27.13 10.82
C ASN A 34 -20.45 -27.22 9.38
N ASP A 35 -20.96 -28.38 8.98
CA ASP A 35 -21.43 -28.63 7.60
C ASP A 35 -22.53 -27.67 7.14
N SER A 36 -23.42 -27.25 8.06
CA SER A 36 -24.48 -26.30 7.75
C SER A 36 -23.92 -24.91 7.47
N GLU A 37 -22.98 -24.42 8.29
CA GLU A 37 -22.28 -23.17 8.05
C GLU A 37 -21.43 -23.23 6.78
N ALA A 38 -20.70 -24.32 6.57
CA ALA A 38 -19.90 -24.51 5.35
C ALA A 38 -20.77 -24.46 4.09
N THR A 39 -21.95 -25.08 4.13
CA THR A 39 -22.92 -25.02 3.03
C THR A 39 -23.42 -23.60 2.83
N ARG A 40 -23.86 -22.92 3.90
CA ARG A 40 -24.36 -21.55 3.81
C ARG A 40 -23.30 -20.55 3.34
N LEU A 41 -22.05 -20.67 3.79
CA LEU A 41 -20.95 -19.82 3.34
C LEU A 41 -20.65 -20.00 1.85
N ARG A 42 -20.77 -21.23 1.31
CA ARG A 42 -20.63 -21.48 -0.13
C ARG A 42 -21.76 -20.87 -0.94
N GLU A 43 -23.00 -20.94 -0.45
CA GLU A 43 -24.14 -20.26 -1.08
C GLU A 43 -23.93 -18.73 -1.10
N LEU A 44 -23.55 -18.15 0.04
CA LEU A 44 -23.24 -16.72 0.16
C LEU A 44 -22.09 -16.31 -0.77
N ALA A 45 -21.05 -17.14 -0.88
CA ALA A 45 -19.96 -16.89 -1.81
C ALA A 45 -20.40 -16.91 -3.28
N SER A 46 -21.30 -17.84 -3.65
CA SER A 46 -21.92 -17.86 -4.98
C SER A 46 -22.77 -16.60 -5.21
N GLU A 47 -23.57 -16.22 -4.22
CA GLU A 47 -24.39 -15.01 -4.25
C GLU A 47 -23.52 -13.76 -4.52
N ILE A 48 -22.45 -13.57 -3.73
CA ILE A 48 -21.53 -12.43 -3.88
C ILE A 48 -20.84 -12.44 -5.25
N ARG A 49 -20.42 -13.61 -5.74
CA ARG A 49 -19.76 -13.71 -7.05
C ARG A 49 -20.69 -13.26 -8.18
N ASP A 50 -21.98 -13.52 -8.05
CA ASP A 50 -22.97 -13.22 -9.09
C ASP A 50 -23.52 -11.77 -8.97
N MET A 51 -23.10 -11.01 -7.94
CA MET A 51 -23.42 -9.58 -7.80
C MET A 51 -22.64 -8.72 -8.81
N PRO A 52 -23.20 -7.59 -9.27
CA PRO A 52 -22.46 -6.65 -10.10
C PRO A 52 -21.30 -6.02 -9.31
N VAL A 53 -20.18 -5.81 -10.00
CA VAL A 53 -19.03 -5.09 -9.42
C VAL A 53 -19.43 -3.65 -9.14
N VAL A 54 -19.25 -3.23 -7.89
CA VAL A 54 -19.55 -1.85 -7.48
C VAL A 54 -18.49 -0.91 -8.04
N GLU A 55 -18.89 -0.04 -8.95
CA GLU A 55 -18.09 1.09 -9.42
C GLU A 55 -18.34 2.30 -8.51
N ILE A 56 -17.24 2.92 -8.04
CA ILE A 56 -17.24 4.13 -7.23
C ILE A 56 -16.82 5.30 -8.12
N PRO A 57 -17.70 6.29 -8.40
CA PRO A 57 -17.35 7.50 -9.11
C PRO A 57 -16.19 8.26 -8.45
N GLU A 58 -15.39 8.99 -9.23
CA GLU A 58 -14.23 9.73 -8.70
C GLU A 58 -14.61 10.83 -7.72
N ASP A 59 -15.82 11.38 -7.86
CA ASP A 59 -16.40 12.47 -7.08
C ASP A 59 -17.41 12.01 -6.02
N ALA A 60 -17.57 10.69 -5.82
CA ALA A 60 -18.45 10.17 -4.78
C ALA A 60 -17.89 10.47 -3.38
N GLU A 61 -18.70 11.12 -2.55
CA GLU A 61 -18.38 11.43 -1.15
C GLU A 61 -19.14 10.53 -0.18
N SER A 62 -20.22 9.90 -0.64
CA SER A 62 -21.14 9.09 0.14
C SER A 62 -21.72 7.92 -0.65
N ILE A 63 -22.40 7.01 0.04
CA ILE A 63 -23.11 5.88 -0.60
C ILE A 63 -24.25 6.36 -1.51
N ASP A 64 -24.83 7.53 -1.20
CA ASP A 64 -25.97 8.09 -1.94
C ASP A 64 -25.54 8.57 -3.34
N ASP A 65 -24.24 8.79 -3.56
CA ASP A 65 -23.66 9.15 -4.85
C ASP A 65 -23.51 7.94 -5.80
N LEU A 66 -23.78 6.72 -5.31
CA LEU A 66 -23.71 5.50 -6.10
C LEU A 66 -25.05 5.20 -6.78
N LYS A 67 -25.01 4.48 -7.90
CA LYS A 67 -26.24 3.97 -8.55
C LYS A 67 -27.04 3.11 -7.56
N VAL A 68 -28.37 3.18 -7.65
CA VAL A 68 -29.29 2.42 -6.76
C VAL A 68 -28.96 0.92 -6.74
N GLU A 69 -28.58 0.35 -7.89
CA GLU A 69 -28.13 -1.04 -8.00
C GLU A 69 -26.89 -1.35 -7.13
N HIS A 70 -25.90 -0.45 -7.11
CA HIS A 70 -24.68 -0.59 -6.30
C HIS A 70 -24.96 -0.38 -4.82
N GLN A 71 -25.85 0.55 -4.47
CA GLN A 71 -26.29 0.74 -3.09
C GLN A 71 -26.96 -0.53 -2.55
N ALA A 72 -27.79 -1.20 -3.36
CA ALA A 72 -28.43 -2.45 -2.99
C ALA A 72 -27.39 -3.58 -2.78
N VAL A 73 -26.36 -3.65 -3.62
CA VAL A 73 -25.24 -4.60 -3.43
C VAL A 73 -24.53 -4.33 -2.10
N ILE A 74 -24.13 -3.08 -1.81
CA ILE A 74 -23.45 -2.73 -0.55
C ILE A 74 -24.31 -3.10 0.65
N LYS A 75 -25.59 -2.74 0.62
CA LYS A 75 -26.53 -3.10 1.69
C LYS A 75 -26.62 -4.62 1.88
N ARG A 76 -26.64 -5.39 0.79
CA ARG A 76 -26.67 -6.85 0.87
C ARG A 76 -25.36 -7.42 1.43
N LEU A 77 -24.21 -6.89 1.03
CA LEU A 77 -22.92 -7.25 1.61
C LEU A 77 -22.90 -6.97 3.12
N ASP A 78 -23.42 -5.82 3.56
CA ASP A 78 -23.53 -5.49 4.99
C ASP A 78 -24.40 -6.51 5.75
N GLU A 79 -25.51 -6.95 5.17
CA GLU A 79 -26.34 -8.00 5.77
C GLU A 79 -25.59 -9.33 5.86
N ILE A 80 -24.91 -9.74 4.79
CA ILE A 80 -24.14 -10.98 4.75
C ILE A 80 -23.05 -10.98 5.83
N PHE A 81 -22.18 -9.97 5.84
CA PHE A 81 -21.05 -9.93 6.77
C PHE A 81 -21.48 -9.61 8.21
N TRP A 82 -22.32 -8.59 8.40
CA TRP A 82 -22.59 -8.05 9.75
C TRP A 82 -23.83 -8.60 10.42
N ARG A 83 -24.74 -9.27 9.70
CA ARG A 83 -25.95 -9.87 10.29
C ARG A 83 -26.03 -11.39 10.16
N GLU A 84 -25.59 -11.96 9.05
CA GLU A 84 -25.62 -13.42 8.84
C GLU A 84 -24.36 -14.09 9.38
N ILE A 85 -23.20 -13.83 8.78
CA ILE A 85 -21.93 -14.48 9.15
C ILE A 85 -21.55 -14.14 10.60
N SER A 86 -21.79 -12.91 11.05
CA SER A 86 -21.49 -12.48 12.44
C SER A 86 -22.21 -13.29 13.53
N LYS A 87 -23.36 -13.90 13.20
CA LYS A 87 -24.15 -14.76 14.09
C LYS A 87 -23.78 -16.25 13.99
N MET A 88 -23.05 -16.63 12.95
CA MET A 88 -22.47 -17.97 12.83
C MET A 88 -21.31 -18.14 13.82
N ARG A 89 -20.94 -19.38 14.13
CA ARG A 89 -19.76 -19.70 14.96
C ARG A 89 -18.49 -19.15 14.34
N ILE A 90 -18.32 -19.32 13.02
CA ILE A 90 -17.19 -18.74 12.28
C ILE A 90 -17.12 -17.21 12.38
N GLY A 91 -18.24 -16.54 12.64
CA GLY A 91 -18.31 -15.08 12.82
C GLY A 91 -17.45 -14.56 13.97
N GLY A 92 -16.99 -15.43 14.88
CA GLY A 92 -15.96 -15.11 15.86
C GLY A 92 -14.67 -14.54 15.23
N ILE A 93 -14.33 -14.94 14.01
CA ILE A 93 -13.16 -14.45 13.29
C ILE A 93 -13.16 -12.92 13.12
N PHE A 94 -14.33 -12.30 12.94
CA PHE A 94 -14.45 -10.83 12.79
C PHE A 94 -14.15 -10.07 14.09
N ARG A 95 -14.25 -10.72 15.24
CA ARG A 95 -13.92 -10.12 16.55
C ARG A 95 -12.48 -10.39 16.95
N ASP A 96 -12.01 -11.59 16.64
CA ASP A 96 -10.73 -12.10 17.14
C ASP A 96 -9.55 -11.68 16.26
N VAL A 97 -9.79 -11.48 14.97
CA VAL A 97 -8.75 -11.08 14.01
C VAL A 97 -8.84 -9.58 13.79
N ASN A 98 -7.73 -8.89 14.03
CA ASN A 98 -7.57 -7.49 13.66
C ASN A 98 -6.72 -7.38 12.38
N PRO A 99 -7.32 -7.13 11.20
CA PRO A 99 -6.58 -6.94 9.96
C PRO A 99 -5.64 -5.74 10.07
N VAL A 100 -4.41 -5.88 9.59
CA VAL A 100 -3.50 -4.73 9.46
C VAL A 100 -3.88 -3.92 8.22
N GLY A 101 -4.80 -2.98 8.39
CA GLY A 101 -5.24 -2.00 7.41
C GLY A 101 -4.52 -0.66 7.52
N GLY A 102 -5.15 0.42 7.04
CA GLY A 102 -4.51 1.74 7.00
C GLY A 102 -4.23 2.34 8.36
N TYR A 103 -5.18 2.27 9.28
CA TYR A 103 -4.99 2.76 10.64
C TYR A 103 -3.91 1.95 11.38
N GLU A 104 -3.89 0.63 11.23
CA GLU A 104 -2.92 -0.25 11.85
C GLU A 104 -1.51 -0.03 11.29
N LYS A 105 -1.35 0.26 9.99
CA LYS A 105 -0.07 0.64 9.41
C LYS A 105 0.44 1.96 10.00
N ALA A 106 -0.41 2.98 10.15
CA ALA A 106 -0.02 4.22 10.81
C ALA A 106 0.35 3.99 12.29
N LYS A 107 -0.37 3.11 12.99
CA LYS A 107 -0.04 2.67 14.36
C LYS A 107 1.31 1.96 14.41
N ALA A 108 1.61 1.09 13.44
CA ALA A 108 2.91 0.42 13.33
C ALA A 108 4.05 1.44 13.15
N VAL A 109 3.86 2.47 12.33
CA VAL A 109 4.86 3.56 12.20
C VAL A 109 5.12 4.25 13.54
N ARG A 110 4.08 4.57 14.31
CA ARG A 110 4.25 5.17 15.66
C ARG A 110 4.97 4.23 16.62
N ASP A 111 4.61 2.94 16.60
CA ASP A 111 5.24 1.94 17.45
C ASP A 111 6.74 1.77 17.11
N ILE A 112 7.10 1.74 15.84
CA ILE A 112 8.51 1.71 15.39
C ILE A 112 9.25 2.97 15.85
N SER A 113 8.68 4.15 15.62
CA SER A 113 9.26 5.43 16.04
C SER A 113 9.50 5.48 17.54
N SER A 114 8.55 4.99 18.35
CA SER A 114 8.70 4.90 19.80
C SER A 114 9.75 3.87 20.23
N LYS A 115 9.75 2.67 19.64
CA LYS A 115 10.70 1.59 19.96
C LYS A 115 12.15 1.96 19.66
N LEU A 116 12.35 2.69 18.57
CA LEU A 116 13.68 3.14 18.12
C LEU A 116 14.06 4.50 18.70
N ASN A 117 13.15 5.17 19.42
CA ASN A 117 13.33 6.53 19.94
C ASN A 117 13.76 7.54 18.85
N VAL A 118 13.09 7.49 17.69
CA VAL A 118 13.32 8.39 16.56
C VAL A 118 12.09 9.25 16.30
N LYS A 119 12.28 10.47 15.82
CA LYS A 119 11.15 11.36 15.47
C LYS A 119 10.53 10.93 14.14
N LEU A 120 9.26 11.29 13.92
CA LEU A 120 8.62 11.06 12.61
C LEU A 120 9.32 11.80 11.45
N SER A 121 10.04 12.89 11.74
CA SER A 121 10.89 13.58 10.76
C SER A 121 12.07 12.74 10.27
N GLU A 122 12.42 11.70 11.00
CA GLU A 122 13.49 10.75 10.68
C GLU A 122 12.92 9.45 10.06
N VAL A 123 11.64 9.47 9.65
CA VAL A 123 10.96 8.33 9.02
C VAL A 123 10.77 8.57 7.53
N ILE A 124 11.17 7.57 6.74
CA ILE A 124 10.80 7.42 5.34
C ILE A 124 9.72 6.34 5.23
N TYR A 125 8.62 6.64 4.53
CA TYR A 125 7.55 5.68 4.29
C TYR A 125 7.31 5.50 2.80
N VAL A 126 7.34 4.23 2.36
CA VAL A 126 7.10 3.83 0.97
C VAL A 126 5.82 3.01 0.93
N GLY A 127 4.87 3.40 0.09
CA GLY A 127 3.60 2.70 -0.09
C GLY A 127 3.09 2.79 -1.52
N ASP A 128 1.98 2.13 -1.80
CA ASP A 128 1.45 2.04 -3.17
C ASP A 128 -0.09 2.09 -3.26
N SER A 129 -0.81 2.05 -2.15
CA SER A 129 -2.25 1.81 -2.16
C SER A 129 -3.05 2.70 -1.21
N ILE A 130 -4.37 2.53 -1.24
CA ILE A 130 -5.30 3.17 -0.29
C ILE A 130 -4.96 2.84 1.18
N THR A 131 -4.45 1.64 1.45
CA THR A 131 -4.08 1.23 2.82
C THR A 131 -2.87 1.99 3.35
N ASP A 132 -2.17 2.78 2.54
CA ASP A 132 -0.99 3.54 2.93
C ASP A 132 -1.31 5.00 3.26
N VAL A 133 -2.52 5.47 2.95
CA VAL A 133 -2.96 6.88 3.09
C VAL A 133 -2.72 7.42 4.50
N GLU A 134 -3.13 6.68 5.53
CA GLU A 134 -2.98 7.14 6.92
C GLU A 134 -1.52 7.18 7.36
N SER A 135 -0.68 6.25 6.90
CA SER A 135 0.77 6.30 7.13
C SER A 135 1.42 7.48 6.42
N PHE A 136 1.05 7.74 5.16
CA PHE A 136 1.53 8.90 4.42
C PHE A 136 1.19 10.20 5.15
N ARG A 137 -0.08 10.38 5.53
CA ARG A 137 -0.51 11.57 6.27
C ARG A 137 0.24 11.73 7.59
N LEU A 138 0.42 10.65 8.35
CA LEU A 138 1.14 10.66 9.61
C LEU A 138 2.60 11.11 9.43
N VAL A 139 3.33 10.46 8.52
CA VAL A 139 4.75 10.72 8.30
C VAL A 139 4.96 12.12 7.73
N ARG A 140 4.16 12.52 6.73
CA ARG A 140 4.22 13.86 6.14
C ARG A 140 3.97 14.96 7.17
N LYS A 141 2.91 14.84 7.99
CA LYS A 141 2.62 15.79 9.09
C LYS A 141 3.72 15.81 10.16
N GLY A 142 4.38 14.68 10.38
CA GLY A 142 5.52 14.54 11.29
C GLY A 142 6.85 15.07 10.74
N GLY A 143 6.87 15.61 9.51
CA GLY A 143 8.07 16.14 8.86
C GLY A 143 8.93 15.08 8.16
N GLY A 144 8.50 13.82 8.12
CA GLY A 144 9.20 12.74 7.42
C GLY A 144 8.95 12.79 5.91
N LEU A 145 9.46 11.78 5.20
CA LEU A 145 9.35 11.67 3.74
C LEU A 145 8.39 10.55 3.34
N THR A 146 7.55 10.85 2.35
CA THR A 146 6.55 9.91 1.82
C THR A 146 6.76 9.65 0.33
N ILE A 147 6.82 8.37 -0.05
CA ILE A 147 7.08 7.92 -1.43
C ILE A 147 5.97 6.97 -1.88
N SER A 148 5.34 7.30 -3.01
CA SER A 148 4.45 6.41 -3.75
C SER A 148 5.26 5.65 -4.79
N PHE A 149 5.39 4.33 -4.65
CA PHE A 149 6.12 3.47 -5.59
C PHE A 149 5.15 2.66 -6.45
N ASN A 150 5.03 3.01 -7.74
CA ASN A 150 4.01 2.49 -8.65
C ASN A 150 2.60 2.53 -8.02
N GLY A 151 2.31 3.59 -7.25
CA GLY A 151 1.11 3.66 -6.47
C GLY A 151 -0.12 4.01 -7.28
N ASN A 152 -1.29 3.65 -6.74
CA ASN A 152 -2.58 4.06 -7.28
C ASN A 152 -2.85 5.56 -7.01
N ALA A 153 -4.00 6.04 -7.48
CA ALA A 153 -4.47 7.40 -7.28
C ALA A 153 -4.43 7.86 -5.80
N TYR A 154 -4.84 7.01 -4.87
CA TYR A 154 -4.85 7.30 -3.43
C TYR A 154 -3.45 7.53 -2.87
N ALA A 155 -2.49 6.67 -3.25
CA ALA A 155 -1.11 6.79 -2.80
C ALA A 155 -0.41 8.02 -3.38
N VAL A 156 -0.57 8.28 -4.69
CA VAL A 156 0.02 9.46 -5.34
C VAL A 156 -0.55 10.76 -4.75
N ARG A 157 -1.84 10.81 -4.40
CA ARG A 157 -2.44 12.01 -3.80
C ARG A 157 -1.83 12.38 -2.44
N GLU A 158 -1.35 11.40 -1.68
CA GLU A 158 -0.92 11.60 -0.29
C GLU A 158 0.60 11.59 -0.11
N ALA A 159 1.35 11.02 -1.05
CA ALA A 159 2.80 11.03 -1.05
C ALA A 159 3.40 12.36 -1.54
N GLU A 160 4.70 12.55 -1.31
CA GLU A 160 5.46 13.73 -1.75
C GLU A 160 6.33 13.44 -2.99
N VAL A 161 6.76 12.18 -3.14
CA VAL A 161 7.53 11.71 -4.29
C VAL A 161 6.78 10.57 -4.97
N ALA A 162 6.64 10.63 -6.28
CA ALA A 162 6.16 9.51 -7.10
C ALA A 162 7.34 8.82 -7.77
N VAL A 163 7.40 7.49 -7.68
CA VAL A 163 8.37 6.64 -8.36
C VAL A 163 7.62 5.69 -9.28
N LEU A 164 7.94 5.72 -10.57
CA LEU A 164 7.47 4.74 -11.56
C LEU A 164 8.69 3.95 -12.03
N SER A 165 8.81 2.70 -11.59
CA SER A 165 9.94 1.83 -11.94
C SER A 165 9.61 0.36 -11.70
N SER A 166 10.14 -0.53 -12.54
CA SER A 166 10.10 -1.98 -12.32
C SER A 166 11.22 -2.47 -11.38
N HIS A 167 12.08 -1.57 -10.86
CA HIS A 167 13.21 -1.93 -10.02
C HIS A 167 13.29 -1.08 -8.75
N THR A 168 13.68 -1.69 -7.63
CA THR A 168 13.74 -1.05 -6.30
C THR A 168 15.00 -0.21 -6.06
N VAL A 169 15.85 -0.01 -7.07
CA VAL A 169 17.12 0.74 -6.91
C VAL A 169 16.87 2.20 -6.55
N THR A 170 15.76 2.76 -7.03
CA THR A 170 15.30 4.11 -6.70
C THR A 170 14.99 4.24 -5.20
N ILE A 171 14.36 3.24 -4.58
CA ILE A 171 14.12 3.22 -3.13
C ILE A 171 15.45 3.22 -2.37
N SER A 172 16.44 2.45 -2.83
CA SER A 172 17.77 2.41 -2.19
C SER A 172 18.48 3.76 -2.26
N ILE A 173 18.40 4.46 -3.39
CA ILE A 173 18.96 5.80 -3.57
C ILE A 173 18.28 6.82 -2.66
N LEU A 174 16.94 6.85 -2.69
CA LEU A 174 16.17 7.79 -1.87
C LEU A 174 16.41 7.56 -0.37
N ALA A 175 16.50 6.31 0.07
CA ALA A 175 16.80 5.96 1.45
C ALA A 175 18.24 6.33 1.87
N ASP A 176 19.26 6.10 1.02
CA ASP A 176 20.64 6.50 1.32
C ASP A 176 20.79 8.02 1.44
N VAL A 177 20.17 8.78 0.54
CA VAL A 177 20.17 10.25 0.61
C VAL A 177 19.40 10.75 1.83
N PHE A 178 18.23 10.18 2.13
CA PHE A 178 17.45 10.53 3.31
C PHE A 178 18.25 10.30 4.60
N ASN A 179 18.94 9.16 4.70
CA ASN A 179 19.76 8.83 5.87
C ASN A 179 20.94 9.79 6.06
N ARG A 180 21.47 10.39 4.98
CA ARG A 180 22.62 11.32 5.04
C ARG A 180 22.22 12.78 5.25
N GLY A 181 21.08 13.19 4.70
CA GLY A 181 20.73 14.61 4.57
C GLY A 181 19.26 14.93 4.86
N GLY A 182 18.49 13.98 5.36
CA GLY A 182 17.07 14.17 5.66
C GLY A 182 16.20 14.36 4.42
N LYS A 183 14.99 14.83 4.66
CA LYS A 183 13.94 15.00 3.65
C LYS A 183 14.34 16.01 2.58
N GLU A 184 14.82 17.18 2.99
CA GLU A 184 15.13 18.31 2.12
C GLU A 184 16.15 17.90 1.06
N ARG A 185 17.17 17.15 1.45
CA ARG A 185 18.19 16.66 0.53
C ARG A 185 17.64 15.68 -0.50
N VAL A 186 16.63 14.89 -0.14
CA VAL A 186 15.93 14.02 -1.09
C VAL A 186 15.11 14.85 -2.07
N LEU A 187 14.40 15.88 -1.60
CA LEU A 187 13.60 16.73 -2.48
C LEU A 187 14.48 17.44 -3.52
N GLU A 188 15.62 18.00 -3.09
CA GLU A 188 16.63 18.58 -3.98
C GLU A 188 17.17 17.58 -5.03
N LEU A 189 17.37 16.31 -4.63
CA LEU A 189 17.78 15.27 -5.56
C LEU A 189 16.68 14.98 -6.59
N VAL A 190 15.41 14.94 -6.17
CA VAL A 190 14.30 14.60 -7.07
C VAL A 190 14.03 15.73 -8.08
N GLU A 191 14.27 16.99 -7.71
CA GLU A 191 14.19 18.13 -8.63
C GLU A 191 15.20 18.04 -9.79
N ASP A 192 16.38 17.46 -9.53
CA ASP A 192 17.45 17.21 -10.52
C ASP A 192 17.85 15.73 -10.51
N TRP A 193 16.90 14.87 -10.91
CA TRP A 193 17.11 13.43 -10.95
C TRP A 193 18.05 13.02 -12.11
N SER A 194 19.36 13.06 -11.85
CA SER A 194 20.41 12.70 -12.81
C SER A 194 21.43 11.70 -12.24
N ILE A 195 22.09 10.94 -13.12
CA ILE A 195 23.12 9.96 -12.73
C ILE A 195 24.30 10.66 -12.05
N GLU A 196 24.68 11.83 -12.56
CA GLU A 196 25.76 12.67 -12.05
C GLU A 196 25.45 13.15 -10.63
N LYS A 197 24.23 13.67 -10.40
CA LYS A 197 23.80 14.10 -9.07
C LYS A 197 23.78 12.94 -8.09
N ILE A 198 23.19 11.80 -8.48
CA ILE A 198 23.14 10.59 -7.65
C ILE A 198 24.54 10.09 -7.32
N ARG A 199 25.46 10.08 -8.29
CA ARG A 199 26.86 9.69 -8.07
C ARG A 199 27.55 10.60 -7.04
N SER A 200 27.26 11.91 -7.06
CA SER A 200 27.81 12.86 -6.10
C SER A 200 27.30 12.65 -4.66
N LEU A 201 26.06 12.16 -4.50
CA LEU A 201 25.42 11.99 -3.20
C LEU A 201 25.56 10.58 -2.61
N CYS A 202 25.44 9.56 -3.45
CA CYS A 202 25.33 8.14 -3.06
C CYS A 202 26.57 7.32 -3.43
N GLY A 203 27.52 7.90 -4.19
CA GLY A 203 28.66 7.20 -4.76
C GLY A 203 28.35 6.42 -6.05
N SER A 204 29.39 5.82 -6.63
CA SER A 204 29.32 5.15 -7.94
C SER A 204 28.42 3.91 -7.95
N ARG A 205 28.39 3.13 -6.87
CA ARG A 205 27.66 1.86 -6.84
C ARG A 205 26.16 2.02 -7.16
N LEU A 206 25.48 2.96 -6.49
CA LEU A 206 24.04 3.18 -6.69
C LEU A 206 23.75 3.89 -8.02
N ALA A 207 24.61 4.85 -8.41
CA ALA A 207 24.51 5.52 -9.70
C ALA A 207 24.65 4.54 -10.89
N ASP A 208 25.63 3.63 -10.83
CA ASP A 208 25.87 2.64 -11.88
C ASP A 208 24.77 1.57 -11.90
N ALA A 209 24.21 1.22 -10.74
CA ALA A 209 23.04 0.34 -10.66
C ALA A 209 21.82 0.98 -11.33
N LEU A 210 21.52 2.26 -11.04
CA LEU A 210 20.45 2.98 -11.69
C LEU A 210 20.69 3.12 -13.20
N TYR A 211 21.91 3.43 -13.63
CA TYR A 211 22.26 3.54 -15.05
C TYR A 211 22.03 2.22 -15.81
N LYS A 212 22.36 1.08 -15.20
CA LYS A 212 22.08 -0.24 -15.80
C LYS A 212 20.58 -0.50 -15.91
N VAL A 213 19.80 -0.13 -14.89
CA VAL A 213 18.34 -0.28 -14.88
C VAL A 213 17.71 0.62 -15.94
N SER A 214 18.08 1.90 -16.00
CA SER A 214 17.47 2.89 -16.89
C SER A 214 17.71 2.60 -18.38
N LYS A 215 18.75 1.83 -18.72
CA LYS A 215 18.96 1.32 -20.09
C LYS A 215 17.95 0.28 -20.55
N ARG A 216 17.33 -0.44 -19.62
CA ARG A 216 16.45 -1.59 -19.92
C ARG A 216 15.01 -1.35 -19.52
N HIS A 217 14.79 -0.50 -18.54
CA HIS A 217 13.48 -0.23 -17.97
C HIS A 217 13.28 1.27 -17.79
N PRO A 218 12.09 1.79 -18.10
CA PRO A 218 11.74 3.16 -17.76
C PRO A 218 11.84 3.37 -16.24
N VAL A 219 12.49 4.47 -15.88
CA VAL A 219 12.56 4.95 -14.49
C VAL A 219 12.16 6.40 -14.48
N LYS A 220 11.19 6.73 -13.64
CA LYS A 220 10.71 8.09 -13.45
C LYS A 220 10.57 8.36 -11.96
N VAL A 221 11.13 9.47 -11.51
CA VAL A 221 11.04 9.94 -10.13
C VAL A 221 10.69 11.42 -10.21
N GLU A 222 9.59 11.82 -9.60
CA GLU A 222 9.11 13.20 -9.63
C GLU A 222 8.57 13.63 -8.27
N LEU A 223 8.76 14.92 -7.95
CA LEU A 223 8.01 15.57 -6.88
C LEU A 223 6.53 15.68 -7.26
N ILE A 224 5.65 15.32 -6.34
CA ILE A 224 4.21 15.46 -6.52
C ILE A 224 3.82 16.90 -6.19
N THR A 225 3.20 17.56 -7.15
CA THR A 225 2.71 18.94 -7.06
C THR A 225 1.26 19.01 -7.52
N PRO A 226 0.49 20.04 -7.14
CA PRO A 226 -0.87 20.23 -7.65
C PRO A 226 -0.96 20.23 -9.19
N LYS A 227 0.10 20.66 -9.89
CA LYS A 227 0.14 20.77 -11.36
C LYS A 227 0.31 19.41 -12.05
N ASN A 228 1.14 18.52 -11.50
CA ASN A 228 1.43 17.21 -12.12
C ASN A 228 0.69 16.04 -11.47
N MET A 229 0.04 16.23 -10.32
CA MET A 229 -0.61 15.15 -9.55
C MET A 229 -1.60 14.34 -10.37
N LYS A 230 -2.55 14.96 -11.09
CA LYS A 230 -3.53 14.21 -11.91
C LYS A 230 -2.84 13.35 -12.98
N ARG A 231 -1.82 13.91 -13.65
CA ARG A 231 -1.01 13.18 -14.63
C ARG A 231 -0.29 12.00 -13.98
N LEU A 232 0.37 12.21 -12.84
CA LEU A 232 1.09 11.17 -12.12
C LEU A 232 0.17 10.07 -11.60
N MET A 233 -1.05 10.40 -11.14
CA MET A 233 -2.05 9.41 -10.74
C MET A 233 -2.40 8.47 -11.90
N HIS A 234 -2.61 9.03 -13.09
CA HIS A 234 -2.91 8.26 -14.30
C HIS A 234 -1.69 7.42 -14.75
N GLU A 235 -0.53 8.04 -14.93
CA GLU A 235 0.69 7.37 -15.38
C GLU A 235 1.12 6.25 -14.42
N SER A 236 1.11 6.51 -13.11
CA SER A 236 1.50 5.53 -12.10
C SER A 236 0.53 4.36 -12.02
N SER A 237 -0.78 4.61 -12.11
CA SER A 237 -1.79 3.55 -12.13
C SER A 237 -1.68 2.69 -13.39
N SER A 238 -1.39 3.29 -14.55
CA SER A 238 -1.13 2.55 -15.79
C SER A 238 0.16 1.73 -15.70
N PHE A 239 1.22 2.29 -15.13
CA PHE A 239 2.49 1.58 -14.92
C PHE A 239 2.33 0.37 -13.97
N ARG A 240 1.57 0.54 -12.88
CA ARG A 240 1.22 -0.51 -11.92
C ARG A 240 0.57 -1.72 -12.59
N LYS A 241 -0.37 -1.50 -13.51
CA LYS A 241 -1.04 -2.56 -14.28
C LYS A 241 -0.05 -3.34 -15.15
N ASN A 242 0.93 -2.67 -15.74
CA ASN A 242 1.97 -3.34 -16.53
C ASN A 242 2.92 -4.21 -15.69
N VAL A 243 3.27 -3.76 -14.47
CA VAL A 243 4.23 -4.48 -13.60
C VAL A 243 3.57 -5.61 -12.81
N ARG A 244 2.36 -5.40 -12.30
CA ARG A 244 1.64 -6.40 -11.49
C ARG A 244 0.74 -7.33 -12.31
N GLY A 245 0.56 -7.05 -13.60
CA GLY A 245 -0.53 -7.59 -14.41
C GLY A 245 -1.84 -6.83 -14.18
N GLU A 246 -2.69 -6.71 -15.19
CA GLU A 246 -3.89 -5.87 -15.15
C GLU A 246 -4.83 -6.25 -14.00
N ALA A 247 -5.03 -7.54 -13.77
CA ALA A 247 -5.92 -8.05 -12.72
C ALA A 247 -5.46 -7.68 -11.31
N VAL A 248 -4.16 -7.75 -11.00
CA VAL A 248 -3.62 -7.41 -9.67
C VAL A 248 -3.38 -5.90 -9.53
N GLY A 249 -3.03 -5.24 -10.63
CA GLY A 249 -2.79 -3.80 -10.66
C GLY A 249 -4.05 -2.96 -10.52
N ALA A 250 -5.20 -3.45 -10.99
CA ALA A 250 -6.50 -2.79 -10.90
C ALA A 250 -7.21 -3.00 -9.54
N LEU A 251 -6.77 -3.97 -8.74
CA LEU A 251 -7.29 -4.18 -7.39
C LEU A 251 -6.70 -3.14 -6.42
N GLY A 252 -7.58 -2.47 -5.68
CA GLY A 252 -7.24 -1.54 -4.58
C GLY A 252 -6.36 -0.38 -5.00
#